data_AF-H9FDH3-F1
#
_entry.id   AF-H9FDH3-F1
#
_cell.length_a   1.000
_cell.length_b   1.000
_cell.length_c   1.000
_cell.angle_alpha   90.00
_cell.angle_beta   90.00
_cell.angle_gamma   90.00
#
_symmetry.space_group_name_H-M   'P 1'
#
loop_
_entity.id
_entity.type
_entity.pdbx_description
1 polymer ?
#
loop_
_entity_poly.entity_id
_entity_poly.type
_entity_poly.pdbx_seq_one_letter_code
_entity_poly.pdbx_strand_id
1 'polypeptide(L)'
;IQTRGRSCSSLAPGDTSCPGPHSQTRDCNTQPCTAQCPENMVFHSAEQCRQEGGPCPRLCLTHGPGIECSGFCAPGCTCPPGLFLHNASCLPRSQCPCQLHGQLYAPGAMARLDSCNNCTCVSGEMACTSEHCPVACGWSPWTPWSLCSRSCNVGIR
;
A
#
# COMPACT_ATOMS: atom_id res chain seq x y z
N ILE A 1 -32.58 -0.28 13.39
CA ILE A 1 -34.06 -0.42 13.51
C ILE A 1 -34.41 -1.23 14.75
N GLN A 2 -35.49 -0.89 15.43
CA GLN A 2 -36.09 -1.65 16.53
C GLN A 2 -37.44 -2.19 16.09
N THR A 3 -37.69 -3.47 16.33
CA THR A 3 -38.94 -4.14 15.97
C THR A 3 -39.64 -4.64 17.22
N ARG A 4 -40.95 -4.41 17.33
CA ARG A 4 -41.79 -5.02 18.37
C ARG A 4 -42.98 -5.72 17.72
N GLY A 5 -43.33 -6.88 18.25
CA GLY A 5 -44.46 -7.69 17.80
C GLY A 5 -45.55 -7.79 18.87
N ARG A 6 -46.77 -8.10 18.45
CA ARG A 6 -47.89 -8.48 19.32
C ARG A 6 -48.55 -9.73 18.77
N SER A 7 -48.92 -10.65 19.66
CA SER A 7 -49.63 -11.89 19.31
C SER A 7 -51.11 -11.73 19.61
N CYS A 8 -51.96 -12.17 18.68
CA CYS A 8 -53.42 -12.18 18.86
C CYS A 8 -53.83 -13.51 19.47
N SER A 9 -54.49 -13.49 20.64
CA SER A 9 -55.11 -14.66 21.26
C SER A 9 -56.61 -14.40 21.39
N SER A 10 -57.43 -15.02 20.53
CA SER A 10 -58.88 -14.89 20.62
C SER A 10 -59.42 -15.74 21.76
N LEU A 11 -60.25 -15.14 22.61
CA LEU A 11 -60.95 -15.83 23.71
C LEU A 11 -62.42 -16.16 23.37
N ALA A 12 -62.90 -15.76 22.19
CA ALA A 12 -64.31 -15.91 21.79
C ALA A 12 -64.45 -16.71 20.49
N PRO A 13 -65.40 -17.66 20.41
CA PRO A 13 -65.71 -18.38 19.19
C PRO A 13 -66.50 -17.48 18.22
N GLY A 14 -65.86 -17.04 17.14
CA GLY A 14 -66.54 -16.36 16.02
C GLY A 14 -65.83 -15.14 15.44
N ASP A 15 -64.82 -14.58 16.10
CA ASP A 15 -64.08 -13.42 15.59
C ASP A 15 -62.58 -13.72 15.50
N THR A 16 -62.11 -14.01 14.28
CA THR A 16 -60.76 -14.53 13.99
C THR A 16 -59.78 -13.46 13.49
N SER A 17 -60.14 -12.18 13.50
CA SER A 17 -59.29 -11.14 12.91
C SER A 17 -59.00 -10.02 13.89
N CYS A 18 -57.80 -10.02 14.48
CA CYS A 18 -57.27 -8.82 15.15
C CYS A 18 -56.94 -7.76 14.08
N PRO A 19 -57.63 -6.60 14.03
CA PRO A 19 -57.35 -5.60 13.03
C PRO A 19 -56.00 -4.91 13.28
N GLY A 20 -55.28 -4.63 12.19
CA GLY A 20 -54.02 -3.91 12.18
C GLY A 20 -52.75 -4.78 12.23
N PRO A 21 -51.57 -4.18 12.12
CA PRO A 21 -50.32 -4.92 11.99
C PRO A 21 -49.92 -5.62 13.31
N HIS A 22 -49.39 -6.83 13.20
CA HIS A 22 -48.85 -7.62 14.32
C HIS A 22 -47.39 -7.27 14.64
N SER A 23 -46.77 -6.40 13.84
CA SER A 23 -45.38 -5.98 13.92
C SER A 23 -45.29 -4.48 13.66
N GLN A 24 -44.46 -3.78 14.44
CA GLN A 24 -44.09 -2.39 14.23
C GLN A 24 -42.57 -2.25 14.28
N THR A 25 -42.05 -1.44 13.37
CA THR A 25 -40.62 -1.10 13.31
C THR A 25 -40.44 0.39 13.48
N ARG A 26 -39.38 0.80 14.17
CA ARG A 26 -38.92 2.19 14.24
C ARG A 26 -37.42 2.28 14.01
N ASP A 27 -36.94 3.38 13.45
CA ASP A 27 -35.52 3.68 13.43
C ASP A 27 -35.02 3.96 14.86
N CYS A 28 -33.81 3.52 15.14
CA CYS A 28 -33.14 3.72 16.43
C CYS A 28 -31.73 4.22 16.16
N ASN A 29 -31.17 5.00 17.09
CA ASN A 29 -29.87 5.65 16.92
C ASN A 29 -29.85 6.56 15.67
N THR A 30 -30.91 7.35 15.48
CA THR A 30 -31.07 8.31 14.36
C THR A 30 -30.17 9.54 14.49
N GLN A 31 -29.46 9.68 15.61
CA GLN A 31 -28.43 10.69 15.75
C GLN A 31 -27.33 10.47 14.70
N PRO A 32 -26.87 11.53 14.02
CA PRO A 32 -25.81 11.40 13.05
C PRO A 32 -24.59 10.79 13.73
N CYS A 33 -24.09 9.67 13.19
CA CYS A 33 -22.81 9.15 13.61
C CYS A 33 -21.78 10.22 13.33
N THR A 34 -21.21 10.83 14.39
CA THR A 34 -20.00 11.62 14.23
C THR A 34 -18.95 10.65 13.73
N ALA A 35 -18.54 10.78 12.47
CA ALA A 35 -17.51 9.94 11.90
C ALA A 35 -16.21 10.20 12.68
N GLN A 36 -15.93 9.32 13.65
CA GLN A 36 -14.67 9.34 14.38
C GLN A 36 -13.67 8.62 13.49
N CYS A 37 -12.89 9.40 12.74
CA CYS A 37 -11.78 8.83 12.02
C CYS A 37 -10.64 8.47 12.99
N PRO A 38 -9.90 7.38 12.74
CA PRO A 38 -8.67 7.08 13.44
C PRO A 38 -7.70 8.26 13.38
N GLU A 39 -6.72 8.29 14.30
CA GLU A 39 -5.79 9.41 14.44
C GLU A 39 -5.28 9.95 13.10
N ASN A 40 -5.21 11.28 13.01
CA ASN A 40 -4.74 12.08 11.87
C ASN A 40 -5.41 11.87 10.50
N MET A 41 -6.55 11.18 10.45
CA MET A 41 -7.43 11.11 9.28
C MET A 41 -8.59 12.10 9.37
N VAL A 42 -9.16 12.43 8.21
CA VAL A 42 -10.31 13.33 8.06
C VAL A 42 -11.44 12.62 7.35
N PHE A 43 -12.67 12.85 7.79
CA PHE A 43 -13.85 12.32 7.13
C PHE A 43 -14.19 13.16 5.90
N HIS A 44 -14.35 12.50 4.75
CA HIS A 44 -14.81 13.12 3.51
C HIS A 44 -16.12 12.47 3.05
N SER A 45 -17.06 13.29 2.57
CA SER A 45 -18.25 12.81 1.87
C SER A 45 -17.92 12.28 0.47
N ALA A 46 -18.88 11.62 -0.19
CA ALA A 46 -18.73 11.19 -1.58
C ALA A 46 -18.51 12.36 -2.55
N GLU A 47 -19.04 13.55 -2.26
CA GLU A 47 -18.81 14.79 -3.00
C GLU A 47 -17.38 15.28 -2.84
N GLN A 48 -16.90 15.37 -1.58
CA GLN A 48 -15.55 15.84 -1.27
C GLN A 48 -14.48 14.92 -1.87
N CYS A 49 -14.69 13.60 -1.79
CA CYS A 49 -13.84 12.62 -2.46
C CYS A 49 -13.68 12.91 -3.96
N ARG A 50 -14.77 13.25 -4.66
CA ARG A 50 -14.73 13.54 -6.10
C ARG A 50 -13.95 14.81 -6.43
N GLN A 51 -13.94 15.78 -5.52
CA GLN A 51 -13.28 17.07 -5.72
C GLN A 51 -11.79 17.05 -5.34
N GLU A 52 -11.41 16.27 -4.32
CA GLU A 52 -10.11 16.44 -3.66
C GLU A 52 -9.09 15.33 -3.93
N GLY A 53 -9.51 14.13 -4.33
CA GLY A 53 -8.56 13.02 -4.46
C GLY A 53 -9.01 11.80 -5.27
N GLY A 54 -10.29 11.74 -5.64
CA GLY A 54 -10.87 10.55 -6.25
C GLY A 54 -10.97 9.37 -5.26
N PRO A 55 -11.46 8.22 -5.72
CA PRO A 55 -11.72 7.05 -4.88
C PRO A 55 -10.45 6.34 -4.38
N CYS A 56 -9.27 6.84 -4.75
CA CYS A 56 -8.02 6.12 -4.64
C CYS A 56 -7.16 6.72 -3.52
N PRO A 57 -6.86 5.96 -2.45
CA PRO A 57 -6.03 6.45 -1.37
C PRO A 57 -4.60 6.71 -1.86
N ARG A 58 -3.99 7.79 -1.37
CA ARG A 58 -2.58 8.09 -1.61
C ARG A 58 -1.75 7.23 -0.65
N LEU A 59 -1.06 6.22 -1.16
CA LEU A 59 -0.26 5.29 -0.35
C LEU A 59 1.22 5.69 -0.35
N CYS A 60 1.95 5.38 0.72
CA CYS A 60 3.40 5.61 0.73
C CYS A 60 4.16 4.75 -0.29
N LEU A 61 3.71 3.51 -0.54
CA LEU A 61 4.40 2.52 -1.37
C LEU A 61 3.90 2.45 -2.81
N THR A 62 3.06 3.40 -3.24
CA THR A 62 2.58 3.43 -4.63
C THR A 62 3.73 3.79 -5.57
N HIS A 63 4.32 2.75 -6.18
CA HIS A 63 5.33 2.86 -7.23
C HIS A 63 4.66 3.24 -8.58
N GLY A 64 4.86 4.48 -9.03
CA GLY A 64 4.74 4.86 -10.44
C GLY A 64 3.36 4.72 -11.12
N PRO A 65 3.25 5.14 -12.40
CA PRO A 65 2.00 5.18 -13.13
C PRO A 65 1.61 3.76 -13.53
N GLY A 66 0.56 3.20 -12.95
CA GLY A 66 0.13 1.84 -13.32
C GLY A 66 -0.86 1.16 -12.39
N ILE A 67 -1.11 1.70 -11.19
CA ILE A 67 -2.27 1.26 -10.42
C ILE A 67 -3.50 1.95 -10.99
N GLU A 68 -4.16 1.28 -11.96
CA GLU A 68 -5.51 1.62 -12.37
C GLU A 68 -6.46 1.33 -11.22
N CYS A 69 -6.62 2.33 -10.36
CA CYS A 69 -7.61 2.27 -9.32
C CYS A 69 -8.98 2.60 -9.93
N SER A 70 -9.75 1.54 -10.21
CA SER A 70 -11.17 1.64 -10.53
C SER A 70 -11.96 1.59 -9.23
N GLY A 71 -12.45 2.76 -8.79
CA GLY A 71 -13.29 2.87 -7.61
C GLY A 71 -14.37 3.92 -7.80
N PHE A 72 -15.28 4.00 -6.83
CA PHE A 72 -16.30 5.06 -6.76
C PHE A 72 -16.15 5.79 -5.44
N CYS A 73 -16.36 7.10 -5.47
CA CYS A 73 -16.30 7.89 -4.25
C CYS A 73 -17.44 7.52 -3.31
N ALA A 74 -17.06 7.05 -2.12
CA ALA A 74 -17.95 6.75 -1.02
C ALA A 74 -17.52 7.60 0.20
N PRO A 75 -18.45 7.93 1.11
CA PRO A 75 -18.10 8.62 2.33
C PRO A 75 -17.16 7.75 3.18
N GLY A 76 -16.07 8.34 3.69
CA GLY A 76 -15.05 7.60 4.42
C GLY A 76 -13.94 8.48 4.98
N CYS A 77 -13.04 7.87 5.74
CA CYS A 77 -11.87 8.54 6.31
C CYS A 77 -10.68 8.44 5.35
N THR A 78 -10.04 9.57 5.07
CA THR A 78 -8.87 9.65 4.20
C THR A 78 -7.78 10.48 4.86
N CYS A 79 -6.56 10.43 4.30
CA CYS A 79 -5.50 11.31 4.76
C CYS A 79 -5.74 12.74 4.26
N PRO A 80 -5.47 13.76 5.11
CA PRO A 80 -5.50 15.15 4.68
C PRO A 80 -4.57 15.40 3.48
N PRO A 81 -4.80 16.47 2.70
CA PRO A 81 -3.95 16.83 1.58
C PRO A 81 -2.46 16.90 1.97
N GLY A 82 -1.60 16.30 1.16
CA GLY A 82 -0.14 16.28 1.38
C GLY A 82 0.38 15.13 2.26
N LEU A 83 -0.50 14.34 2.85
CA LEU A 83 -0.15 13.15 3.63
C LEU A 83 -0.45 11.86 2.86
N PHE A 84 0.28 10.80 3.20
CA PHE A 84 0.22 9.50 2.55
C PHE A 84 -0.10 8.42 3.58
N LEU A 85 -0.97 7.49 3.21
CA LEU A 85 -1.41 6.41 4.06
C LEU A 85 -0.34 5.32 4.15
N HIS A 86 0.04 4.98 5.38
CA HIS A 86 0.89 3.84 5.71
C HIS A 86 0.46 3.23 7.04
N ASN A 87 0.16 1.93 7.07
CA ASN A 87 -0.26 1.20 8.30
C ASN A 87 -1.33 1.95 9.11
N ALA A 88 -2.41 2.39 8.43
CA ALA A 88 -3.51 3.15 9.02
C ALA A 88 -3.15 4.52 9.62
N SER A 89 -1.95 5.04 9.37
CA SER A 89 -1.49 6.37 9.78
C SER A 89 -1.16 7.24 8.57
N CYS A 90 -1.42 8.54 8.67
CA CYS A 90 -1.06 9.51 7.66
C CYS A 90 0.33 10.08 7.93
N LEU A 91 1.26 9.90 6.99
CA LEU A 91 2.65 10.32 7.09
C LEU A 91 2.99 11.34 5.99
N PRO A 92 3.87 12.31 6.28
CA PRO A 92 4.51 13.12 5.23
C PRO A 92 5.30 12.22 4.30
N ARG A 93 5.44 12.61 3.03
CA ARG A 93 6.22 11.85 2.04
C ARG A 93 7.66 11.57 2.52
N SER A 94 8.28 12.52 3.22
CA SER A 94 9.61 12.39 3.82
C SER A 94 9.74 11.29 4.88
N GLN A 95 8.62 10.86 5.48
CA GLN A 95 8.57 9.82 6.50
C GLN A 95 8.04 8.48 5.96
N CYS A 96 7.70 8.42 4.66
CA CYS A 96 7.30 7.17 4.04
C CYS A 96 8.50 6.20 3.94
N PRO A 97 8.31 4.91 4.28
CA PRO A 97 9.32 3.90 4.00
C PRO A 97 9.44 3.68 2.49
N CYS A 98 10.63 3.26 2.05
CA CYS A 98 10.92 2.95 0.66
C CYS A 98 11.02 1.44 0.46
N GLN A 99 10.84 0.96 -0.76
CA GLN A 99 11.01 -0.45 -1.10
C GLN A 99 12.15 -0.65 -2.10
N LEU A 100 13.08 -1.56 -1.78
CA LEU A 100 14.14 -2.01 -2.68
C LEU A 100 14.19 -3.55 -2.69
N HIS A 101 14.04 -4.15 -3.86
CA HIS A 101 14.04 -5.61 -4.05
C HIS A 101 13.09 -6.36 -3.07
N GLY A 102 11.91 -5.78 -2.83
CA GLY A 102 10.90 -6.35 -1.92
C GLY A 102 11.13 -6.05 -0.43
N GLN A 103 12.29 -5.53 -0.02
CA GLN A 103 12.55 -5.13 1.37
C GLN A 103 12.18 -3.67 1.63
N LEU A 104 11.66 -3.40 2.83
CA LEU A 104 11.29 -2.07 3.29
C LEU A 104 12.44 -1.41 4.05
N TYR A 105 12.70 -0.15 3.71
CA TYR A 105 13.74 0.69 4.30
C TYR A 105 13.11 1.91 4.96
N ALA A 106 13.57 2.22 6.17
CA ALA A 106 13.15 3.42 6.89
C ALA A 106 13.64 4.70 6.17
N PRO A 107 12.97 5.85 6.38
CA PRO A 107 13.44 7.13 5.87
C PRO A 107 14.91 7.40 6.22
N GLY A 108 15.73 7.75 5.21
CA GLY A 108 17.16 7.99 5.36
C GLY A 108 18.03 6.74 5.45
N ALA A 109 17.45 5.53 5.49
CA ALA A 109 18.25 4.30 5.51
C ALA A 109 19.00 4.10 4.19
N MET A 110 20.23 3.60 4.31
CA MET A 110 21.07 3.25 3.17
C MET A 110 21.06 1.74 2.94
N ALA A 111 20.83 1.34 1.70
CA ALA A 111 20.84 -0.04 1.24
C ALA A 111 21.96 -0.21 0.22
N ARG A 112 22.70 -1.31 0.30
CA ARG A 112 23.69 -1.63 -0.73
C ARG A 112 22.98 -2.26 -1.93
N LEU A 113 23.13 -1.65 -3.11
CA LEU A 113 22.51 -2.14 -4.34
C LEU A 113 23.36 -3.25 -4.97
N ASP A 114 24.67 -3.00 -5.08
CA ASP A 114 25.65 -3.93 -5.64
C ASP A 114 27.05 -3.72 -5.01
N SER A 115 28.13 -4.05 -5.70
CA SER A 115 29.49 -3.93 -5.16
C SER A 115 29.97 -2.48 -5.01
N CYS A 116 29.39 -1.51 -5.73
CA CYS A 116 29.85 -0.13 -5.74
C CYS A 116 28.74 0.92 -5.59
N ASN A 117 27.48 0.51 -5.74
CA ASN A 117 26.31 1.37 -5.67
C ASN A 117 25.55 1.19 -4.37
N ASN A 118 25.07 2.33 -3.85
CA ASN A 118 24.21 2.40 -2.69
C ASN A 118 22.94 3.16 -3.04
N CYS A 119 21.86 2.82 -2.35
CA CYS A 119 20.58 3.49 -2.42
C CYS A 119 20.25 4.11 -1.07
N THR A 120 19.72 5.32 -1.06
CA THR A 120 19.20 5.96 0.16
C THR A 120 17.69 6.11 0.02
N CYS A 121 16.95 5.77 1.07
CA CYS A 121 15.52 6.02 1.12
C CYS A 121 15.25 7.52 1.32
N VAL A 122 14.79 8.20 0.28
CA VAL A 122 14.50 9.63 0.30
C VAL A 122 13.06 9.83 -0.10
N SER A 123 12.25 10.34 0.82
CA SER A 123 10.85 10.69 0.53
C SER A 123 10.06 9.53 -0.08
N GLY A 124 10.10 8.33 0.51
CA GLY A 124 9.38 7.15 0.01
C GLY A 124 9.88 6.59 -1.32
N GLU A 125 10.97 7.10 -1.89
CA GLU A 125 11.64 6.59 -3.09
C GLU A 125 13.08 6.19 -2.82
N MET A 126 13.56 5.14 -3.49
CA MET A 126 14.95 4.71 -3.41
C MET A 126 15.81 5.54 -4.38
N ALA A 127 16.65 6.42 -3.84
CA ALA A 127 17.62 7.19 -4.61
C ALA A 127 18.95 6.42 -4.67
N CYS A 128 19.25 5.79 -5.81
CA CYS A 128 20.43 4.96 -6.00
C CYS A 128 21.52 5.66 -6.81
N THR A 129 22.78 5.39 -6.49
CA THR A 129 23.92 5.72 -7.36
C THR A 129 23.93 4.79 -8.58
N SER A 130 24.51 5.26 -9.68
CA SER A 130 24.61 4.52 -10.94
C SER A 130 26.03 4.57 -11.48
N GLU A 131 26.96 4.03 -10.69
CA GLU A 131 28.35 3.84 -11.06
C GLU A 131 28.55 2.50 -11.77
N HIS A 132 29.46 2.49 -12.74
CA HIS A 132 29.87 1.25 -13.39
C HIS A 132 30.77 0.47 -12.42
N CYS A 133 30.23 -0.56 -11.78
CA CYS A 133 31.03 -1.37 -10.87
C CYS A 133 32.09 -2.17 -11.62
N PRO A 134 33.39 -1.89 -11.42
CA PRO A 134 34.42 -2.69 -12.04
C PRO A 134 34.33 -4.11 -11.48
N VAL A 135 34.06 -5.07 -12.36
CA VAL A 135 34.26 -6.48 -12.04
C VAL A 135 35.77 -6.68 -12.04
N ALA A 136 36.33 -7.19 -10.93
CA ALA A 136 37.74 -7.53 -10.87
C ALA A 136 38.02 -8.74 -11.79
N CYS A 137 38.14 -8.49 -13.09
CA CYS A 137 38.63 -9.47 -14.05
C CYS A 137 40.17 -9.38 -14.06
N GLY A 138 40.80 -10.31 -13.35
CA GLY A 138 42.24 -10.53 -13.41
C GLY A 138 42.55 -11.68 -14.35
N TRP A 139 43.66 -11.59 -15.09
CA TRP A 139 44.26 -12.78 -15.67
C TRP A 139 44.72 -13.71 -14.54
N SER A 140 44.49 -15.01 -14.69
CA SER A 140 45.17 -15.99 -13.84
C SER A 140 46.69 -15.85 -14.02
N PRO A 141 47.51 -16.33 -13.06
CA PRO A 141 48.93 -16.47 -13.30
C PRO A 141 49.19 -17.22 -14.61
N TRP A 142 50.22 -16.79 -15.34
CA TRP A 142 50.68 -17.52 -16.51
C TRP A 142 50.96 -18.97 -16.12
N THR A 143 50.46 -19.91 -16.92
CA THR A 143 50.94 -21.29 -16.80
C THR A 143 52.43 -21.33 -17.13
N PRO A 144 53.19 -22.32 -16.62
CA PRO A 144 54.54 -22.54 -17.09
C PRO A 144 54.59 -22.63 -18.62
N TRP A 145 55.69 -22.18 -19.22
CA TRP A 145 55.93 -22.36 -20.64
C TRP A 145 55.85 -23.84 -21.01
N SER A 146 55.19 -24.18 -22.13
CA SER A 146 55.25 -25.53 -22.67
C SER A 146 56.67 -25.89 -23.08
N LEU A 147 57.00 -27.18 -23.12
CA LEU A 147 58.27 -27.65 -23.68
C LEU A 147 58.39 -27.17 -25.14
N CYS A 148 59.60 -26.75 -25.53
CA CYS A 148 59.84 -26.29 -26.89
C CYS A 148 59.78 -27.48 -27.87
N SER A 149 59.11 -27.30 -29.02
CA SER A 149 59.06 -28.32 -30.09
C SER A 149 60.42 -28.61 -30.72
N ARG A 150 61.41 -27.71 -30.52
CA ARG A 150 62.76 -27.83 -31.09
C ARG A 150 63.83 -27.46 -30.07
N SER A 151 64.96 -28.15 -30.14
CA SER A 151 66.18 -27.84 -29.36
C SER A 151 67.02 -26.70 -29.94
N CYS A 152 66.75 -26.27 -31.19
CA CYS A 152 67.43 -25.15 -31.85
C CYS A 152 66.52 -24.45 -32.87
N ASN A 153 66.78 -23.17 -33.15
CA ASN A 153 65.95 -22.25 -33.95
C ASN A 153 64.57 -21.94 -33.32
N VAL A 154 63.75 -21.12 -34.00
CA VAL A 154 62.39 -20.76 -33.53
C VAL A 154 61.48 -21.99 -33.59
N GLY A 155 61.02 -22.45 -32.43
CA GLY A 155 60.02 -23.50 -32.29
C GLY A 155 58.61 -22.91 -32.20
N ILE A 156 57.63 -23.67 -32.68
CA ILE A 156 56.21 -23.38 -32.44
C ILE A 156 55.72 -24.16 -31.22
N ARG A 157 54.57 -23.76 -30.67
CA ARG A 157 53.87 -24.56 -29.67
C ARG A 157 53.40 -25.88 -30.26
#